data_AF-A0A3D4W441-F1
#
_entry.id   AF-A0A3D4W441-F1
#
_cell.length_a   1.000
_cell.length_b   1.000
_cell.length_c   1.000
_cell.angle_alpha   90.00
_cell.angle_beta   90.00
_cell.angle_gamma   90.00
#
_symmetry.space_group_name_H-M   'P 1'
#
loop_
_entity.id
_entity.type
_entity.pdbx_description
1 polymer ?
#
loop_
_entity_poly.entity_id
_entity_poly.type
_entity_poly.pdbx_seq_one_letter_code
_entity_poly.pdbx_strand_id
1 'polypeptide(L)' 'PRRNFQTHCIIGNHAYGYADARRTALALLTNLLGGPAMNSRLSMALRERHGLSYNIESVYTPYAE' A
#
# COMPACT_ATOMS: atom_id res chain seq x y z
N PRO A 1 -15.15 -12.47 -25.34
CA PRO A 1 -14.26 -11.62 -24.50
C PRO A 1 -14.07 -12.24 -23.10
N ARG A 2 -12.90 -12.83 -22.82
CA ARG A 2 -12.61 -13.41 -21.49
C ARG A 2 -12.61 -12.30 -20.44
N ARG A 3 -13.61 -12.30 -19.55
CA ARG A 3 -13.54 -11.54 -18.30
C ARG A 3 -12.43 -12.17 -17.45
N ASN A 4 -11.36 -11.44 -17.19
CA ASN A 4 -10.40 -11.85 -16.16
C ASN A 4 -11.13 -11.77 -14.81
N PHE A 5 -11.19 -12.87 -14.07
CA PHE A 5 -11.81 -12.95 -12.74
C PHE A 5 -10.89 -12.37 -11.65
N GLN A 6 -10.26 -11.22 -11.91
CA GLN A 6 -9.42 -10.54 -10.92
C GLN A 6 -10.28 -9.56 -10.12
N THR A 7 -10.24 -9.70 -8.80
CA THR A 7 -10.91 -8.76 -7.89
C THR A 7 -9.92 -7.68 -7.48
N HIS A 8 -10.29 -6.42 -7.66
CA HIS A 8 -9.53 -5.28 -7.18
C HIS A 8 -10.06 -4.87 -5.80
N CYS A 9 -9.19 -4.87 -4.79
CA CYS A 9 -9.52 -4.46 -3.44
C CYS A 9 -8.62 -3.29 -3.04
N ILE A 10 -9.21 -2.25 -2.47
CA ILE A 10 -8.50 -1.08 -1.97
C ILE A 10 -8.94 -0.86 -0.53
N ILE A 11 -7.97 -0.65 0.35
CA ILE A 11 -8.19 -0.35 1.77
C ILE A 11 -7.40 0.93 2.07
N GLY A 12 -8.05 1.90 2.72
CA GLY A 12 -7.45 3.19 3.02
C GLY A 12 -8.05 3.82 4.27
N ASN A 13 -7.39 4.87 4.75
CA ASN A 13 -7.85 5.70 5.88
C ASN A 13 -7.40 7.15 5.64
N HIS A 14 -7.91 8.09 6.44
CA HIS A 14 -7.45 9.47 6.47
C HIS A 14 -5.95 9.53 6.78
N ALA A 15 -5.22 10.22 5.91
CA ALA A 15 -3.78 10.38 6.01
C ALA A 15 -3.43 11.78 6.54
N TYR A 16 -2.19 11.95 7.01
CA TYR A 16 -1.71 13.25 7.47
C TYR A 16 -1.49 14.20 6.30
N GLY A 17 -1.92 15.46 6.47
CA GLY A 17 -1.70 16.54 5.50
C GLY A 17 -0.23 16.96 5.42
N TYR A 18 0.08 17.80 4.45
CA TYR A 18 1.45 18.22 4.18
C TYR A 18 2.10 18.96 5.35
N ALA A 19 1.35 19.74 6.14
CA ALA A 19 1.87 20.50 7.27
C ALA A 19 2.04 19.67 8.56
N ASP A 20 1.53 18.43 8.61
CA ASP A 20 1.58 17.61 9.81
C ASP A 20 2.97 16.98 10.00
N ALA A 21 3.53 17.11 11.20
CA ALA A 21 4.84 16.55 11.53
C ALA A 21 4.90 15.01 11.39
N ARG A 22 3.75 14.32 11.50
CA ARG A 22 3.64 12.87 11.40
C ARG A 22 3.67 12.35 9.95
N ARG A 23 3.66 13.25 8.95
CA ARG A 23 3.75 12.87 7.53
C ARG A 23 4.94 11.97 7.22
N THR A 24 6.10 12.24 7.83
CA THR A 24 7.32 11.47 7.60
C THR A 24 7.18 10.06 8.19
N ALA A 25 6.63 9.96 9.39
CA ALA A 25 6.38 8.66 10.03
C ALA A 25 5.39 7.82 9.20
N LEU A 26 4.33 8.45 8.66
CA LEU A 26 3.37 7.78 7.80
C LEU A 26 4.00 7.35 6.46
N ALA A 27 4.81 8.19 5.83
CA ALA A 27 5.53 7.84 4.61
C ALA A 27 6.47 6.64 4.81
N LEU A 28 7.16 6.57 5.95
CA LEU A 28 7.99 5.42 6.31
C LEU A 28 7.14 4.16 6.55
N LEU A 29 6.00 4.30 7.23
CA LEU A 29 5.06 3.20 7.45
C LEU A 29 4.52 2.65 6.13
N THR A 30 4.11 3.50 5.20
CA THR A 30 3.66 3.11 3.85
C THR A 30 4.75 2.33 3.12
N ASN A 31 6.01 2.77 3.21
CA ASN A 31 7.14 2.05 2.61
C ASN A 31 7.37 0.67 3.25
N LEU A 32 7.24 0.53 4.56
CA LEU A 32 7.36 -0.75 5.25
C LEU A 32 6.23 -1.73 4.89
N LEU A 33 5.01 -1.19 4.73
CA LEU A 33 3.82 -1.98 4.46
C LEU A 33 3.78 -2.49 3.01
N GLY A 34 3.97 -1.61 2.03
CA GLY A 34 3.86 -1.95 0.61
C GLY A 34 4.70 -1.06 -0.30
N GLY A 35 5.86 -0.62 0.20
CA GLY A 35 6.83 0.13 -0.59
C GLY A 35 7.44 -0.69 -1.75
N PRO A 36 8.32 -0.07 -2.55
CA PRO A 36 8.84 -0.65 -3.80
C PRO A 36 9.68 -1.92 -3.60
N ALA A 37 10.12 -2.17 -2.37
CA ALA A 37 10.84 -3.38 -2.03
C ALA A 37 9.87 -4.56 -1.84
N MET A 38 10.16 -5.66 -2.52
CA MET A 38 9.36 -6.89 -2.46
C MET A 38 9.38 -7.58 -1.08
N ASN A 39 10.20 -7.10 -0.15
CA ASN A 39 10.26 -7.54 1.26
C ASN A 39 9.27 -6.79 2.17
N SER A 40 8.41 -5.94 1.60
CA SER A 40 7.36 -5.25 2.33
C SER A 40 6.41 -6.26 2.99
N ARG A 41 5.82 -5.87 4.13
CA ARG A 41 5.02 -6.81 4.93
C ARG A 41 3.81 -7.35 4.17
N LEU A 42 3.14 -6.52 3.37
CA LEU A 42 2.03 -6.99 2.54
C LEU A 42 2.49 -7.90 1.42
N SER A 43 3.62 -7.61 0.76
CA SER A 43 4.19 -8.50 -0.27
C SER A 43 4.49 -9.89 0.31
N MET A 44 5.18 -9.94 1.45
CA MET A 44 5.46 -11.21 2.13
C MET A 44 4.19 -11.94 2.58
N ALA A 45 3.22 -11.23 3.16
CA ALA A 45 2.00 -11.85 3.65
C ALA A 45 1.13 -12.36 2.50
N LEU A 46 0.81 -11.52 1.52
CA LEU A 46 -0.16 -11.86 0.47
C LEU A 46 0.48 -12.66 -0.66
N ARG A 47 1.69 -12.31 -1.09
CA ARG A 47 2.36 -12.96 -2.23
C ARG A 47 3.08 -14.22 -1.79
N GLU A 48 4.02 -14.09 -0.84
CA GLU A 48 4.91 -15.20 -0.50
C GLU A 48 4.24 -16.25 0.41
N ARG A 49 3.45 -15.82 1.40
CA ARG A 49 2.80 -16.76 2.34
C ARG A 49 1.48 -17.33 1.85
N HIS A 50 0.68 -16.56 1.12
CA HIS A 50 -0.69 -16.96 0.75
C HIS A 50 -0.93 -17.05 -0.76
N GLY A 51 -0.01 -16.59 -1.63
CA GLY A 51 -0.17 -16.65 -3.08
C GLY A 51 -1.40 -15.92 -3.64
N LEU A 52 -1.91 -14.91 -2.94
CA LEU A 52 -3.23 -14.29 -3.22
C LEU A 52 -3.18 -13.21 -4.30
N SER A 53 -2.09 -12.44 -4.38
CA SER A 53 -1.96 -11.34 -5.34
C SER A 53 -0.51 -11.17 -5.79
N TYR A 54 -0.34 -10.85 -7.06
CA TYR A 54 0.95 -10.48 -7.67
C TYR A 54 1.23 -8.99 -7.60
N ASN A 55 0.17 -8.15 -7.62
CA ASN A 55 0.30 -6.71 -7.59
C ASN A 55 -0.23 -6.17 -6.26
N ILE A 56 0.68 -5.63 -5.46
CA ILE A 56 0.41 -5.12 -4.12
C ILE A 56 1.12 -3.79 -4.03
N GLU A 57 0.36 -2.73 -3.80
CA GLU A 57 0.85 -1.36 -3.75
C GLU A 57 0.34 -0.67 -2.49
N SER A 58 1.20 0.14 -1.87
CA SER A 58 0.81 1.04 -0.78
C SER A 58 1.21 2.46 -1.16
N VAL A 59 0.23 3.36 -1.18
CA VAL A 59 0.42 4.74 -1.63
C VAL A 59 0.03 5.69 -0.52
N TYR A 60 0.84 6.73 -0.33
CA TYR A 60 0.54 7.86 0.52
C TYR A 60 0.76 9.15 -0.28
N THR A 61 -0.33 9.91 -0.43
CA THR A 61 -0.33 11.19 -1.14
C THR A 61 -0.78 12.28 -0.15
N PRO A 62 0.15 13.10 0.40
CA PRO A 62 -0.22 14.20 1.26
C PRO A 62 -0.89 15.32 0.46
N TYR A 63 -2.02 15.83 0.96
CA TYR A 63 -2.67 17.04 0.44
C TYR A 63 -2.28 18.24 1.30
N ALA A 64 -2.24 19.43 0.69
CA ALA A 64 -1.78 20.66 1.32
C ALA A 64 -2.91 21.49 1.97
N GLU A 65 -4.17 21.07 1.81
CA GLU A 65 -5.32 21.74 2.41
C GLU A 65 -5.27 21.78 3.94
#